data_AF-A0A9X3IG76-F1
#
_entry.id   AF-A0A9X3IG76-F1
#
_cell.length_a   1.000
_cell.length_b   1.000
_cell.length_c   1.000
_cell.angle_alpha   90.00
_cell.angle_beta   90.00
_cell.angle_gamma   90.00
#
_symmetry.space_group_name_H-M   'P 1'
#
loop_
_entity.id
_entity.type
_entity.pdbx_description
1 polymer ?
#
loop_
_entity_poly.entity_id
_entity_poly.type
_entity_poly.pdbx_seq_one_letter_code
_entity_poly.pdbx_strand_id
1 'polypeptide(L)'
;MTRELGKQSRQGKALLHDLRDLACRLLKNLDTVDDDAAKQISNELMFQVSQHWGGQSVYIIKDDAFHAEERDIQIYKEFNGHNHTELSKKYKLTEIYIYRIVKRMHEQERNRLQPSLFDA
;
A
#
# COMPACT_ATOMS: atom_id res chain seq x y z
N MET A 1 -27.07 -25.77 3.50
CA MET A 1 -25.86 -26.48 3.01
C MET A 1 -24.82 -25.44 2.63
N THR A 2 -23.75 -25.31 3.42
CA THR A 2 -22.61 -24.46 3.07
C THR A 2 -21.78 -25.20 2.03
N ARG A 3 -21.90 -24.81 0.76
CA ARG A 3 -21.15 -25.44 -0.34
C ARG A 3 -19.66 -25.13 -0.13
N GLU A 4 -18.82 -26.16 0.02
CA GLU A 4 -17.38 -25.94 0.12
C GLU A 4 -16.86 -25.27 -1.15
N LEU A 5 -16.15 -24.16 -0.97
CA LEU A 5 -15.54 -23.40 -2.05
C LEU A 5 -14.39 -24.21 -2.66
N GLY A 6 -14.28 -24.25 -3.99
CA GLY A 6 -13.10 -24.79 -4.67
C GLY A 6 -11.82 -24.00 -4.33
N LYS A 7 -10.64 -24.60 -4.57
CA LYS A 7 -9.33 -23.98 -4.25
C LYS A 7 -9.21 -22.54 -4.77
N GLN A 8 -9.58 -22.31 -6.03
CA GLN A 8 -9.53 -20.99 -6.66
C GLN A 8 -10.45 -19.98 -5.99
N SER A 9 -11.69 -20.39 -5.66
CA SER A 9 -12.63 -19.53 -4.95
C SER A 9 -12.17 -19.19 -3.52
N ARG A 10 -11.48 -20.11 -2.84
CA ARG A 10 -10.86 -19.83 -1.53
C ARG A 10 -9.72 -18.83 -1.64
N GLN A 11 -8.85 -18.98 -2.64
CA GLN A 11 -7.76 -18.04 -2.89
C GLN A 11 -8.27 -16.65 -3.28
N GLY A 12 -9.28 -16.57 -4.15
CA GLY A 12 -9.92 -15.30 -4.50
C GLY A 12 -10.56 -14.61 -3.28
N LYS A 13 -11.23 -15.37 -2.41
CA LYS A 13 -11.78 -14.82 -1.16
C LYS A 13 -10.69 -14.30 -0.22
N ALA A 14 -9.59 -15.04 -0.06
CA ALA A 14 -8.46 -14.61 0.75
C ALA A 14 -7.86 -13.31 0.19
N LEU A 15 -7.64 -13.24 -1.13
CA LEU A 15 -7.14 -12.04 -1.80
C LEU A 15 -8.04 -10.81 -1.56
N LEU A 16 -9.37 -10.96 -1.62
CA LEU A 16 -10.30 -9.87 -1.35
C LEU A 16 -10.21 -9.37 0.10
N HIS A 17 -10.10 -10.28 1.07
CA HIS A 17 -9.90 -9.90 2.47
C HIS A 17 -8.55 -9.21 2.70
N ASP A 18 -7.49 -9.71 2.08
CA ASP A 18 -6.17 -9.07 2.14
C ASP A 18 -6.20 -7.67 1.52
N LEU A 19 -6.88 -7.49 0.39
CA LEU A 19 -7.05 -6.18 -0.25
C LEU A 19 -7.75 -5.19 0.67
N ARG A 20 -8.84 -5.60 1.33
CA ARG A 20 -9.54 -4.79 2.35
C ARG A 20 -8.57 -4.38 3.46
N ASP A 21 -7.85 -5.35 4.01
CA ASP A 21 -7.00 -5.11 5.19
C ASP A 21 -5.80 -4.22 4.84
N LEU A 22 -5.25 -4.37 3.63
CA LEU A 22 -4.22 -3.50 3.08
C LEU A 22 -4.75 -2.07 2.89
N ALA A 23 -5.91 -1.91 2.26
CA ALA A 23 -6.52 -0.60 2.04
C ALA A 23 -6.79 0.12 3.37
N CYS A 24 -7.32 -0.60 4.37
CA CYS A 24 -7.62 -0.03 5.69
C CYS A 24 -6.34 0.46 6.37
N ARG A 25 -5.27 -0.34 6.31
CA ARG A 25 -3.96 0.03 6.85
C ARG A 25 -3.33 1.21 6.11
N LEU A 26 -3.57 1.34 4.81
CA LEU A 26 -3.08 2.48 4.02
C LEU A 26 -3.82 3.76 4.39
N LEU A 27 -5.15 3.71 4.46
CA LEU A 27 -6.01 4.83 4.83
C LEU A 27 -5.71 5.36 6.23
N LYS A 28 -5.43 4.49 7.19
CA LYS A 28 -5.03 4.86 8.56
C LYS A 28 -3.69 5.61 8.64
N ASN A 29 -2.91 5.66 7.57
CA ASN A 29 -1.70 6.49 7.56
C ASN A 29 -2.00 7.97 7.28
N LEU A 30 -3.22 8.29 6.85
CA LEU A 30 -3.70 9.64 6.62
C LEU A 30 -4.25 10.20 7.93
N ASP A 31 -3.90 11.43 8.28
CA ASP A 31 -4.40 12.05 9.51
C ASP A 31 -5.87 12.51 9.38
N THR A 32 -6.35 12.67 8.15
CA THR A 32 -7.72 13.10 7.83
C THR A 32 -8.74 11.96 7.83
N VAL A 33 -8.31 10.71 7.96
CA VAL A 33 -9.20 9.53 7.87
C VAL A 33 -9.26 8.83 9.21
N ASP A 34 -10.43 8.84 9.83
CA ASP A 34 -10.66 8.11 11.06
C ASP A 34 -10.79 6.59 10.85
N ASP A 35 -10.76 5.86 11.96
CA ASP A 35 -10.75 4.42 12.01
C ASP A 35 -12.00 3.76 11.40
N ASP A 36 -13.16 4.39 11.52
CA ASP A 36 -14.42 3.84 11.03
C ASP A 36 -14.62 4.16 9.55
N ALA A 37 -14.27 5.37 9.12
CA ALA A 37 -14.17 5.74 7.72
C ALA A 37 -13.20 4.82 6.96
N ALA A 38 -12.02 4.53 7.52
CA ALA A 38 -11.04 3.62 6.92
C ALA A 38 -11.62 2.21 6.71
N LYS A 39 -12.33 1.66 7.71
CA LYS A 39 -12.98 0.35 7.59
C LYS A 39 -14.08 0.35 6.53
N GLN A 40 -14.93 1.38 6.52
CA GLN A 40 -16.03 1.50 5.58
C GLN A 40 -15.53 1.57 4.13
N ILE A 41 -14.59 2.49 3.85
CA ILE A 41 -14.01 2.65 2.51
C ILE A 41 -13.35 1.34 2.04
N SER A 42 -12.64 0.65 2.94
CA SER A 42 -11.94 -0.60 2.59
C SER A 42 -12.89 -1.76 2.32
N ASN A 43 -14.00 -1.86 3.07
CA ASN A 43 -15.05 -2.85 2.81
C ASN A 43 -15.73 -2.58 1.46
N GLU A 44 -16.03 -1.31 1.18
CA GLU A 44 -16.62 -0.91 -0.10
C GLU A 44 -15.67 -1.23 -1.26
N LEU A 45 -14.37 -0.92 -1.13
CA LEU A 45 -13.36 -1.26 -2.14
C LEU A 45 -13.35 -2.77 -2.44
N MET A 46 -13.34 -3.61 -1.40
CA MET A 46 -13.39 -5.07 -1.56
C MET A 46 -14.66 -5.51 -2.31
N PHE A 47 -15.81 -4.96 -1.93
CA PHE A 47 -17.08 -5.26 -2.59
C PHE A 47 -17.04 -4.85 -4.06
N GLN A 48 -16.64 -3.63 -4.37
CA GLN A 48 -16.52 -3.12 -5.74
C GLN A 48 -15.57 -3.99 -6.58
N VAL A 49 -14.41 -4.37 -6.06
CA VAL A 49 -13.48 -5.26 -6.78
C VAL A 49 -14.12 -6.63 -7.03
N SER A 50 -14.87 -7.17 -6.07
CA SER A 50 -15.60 -8.43 -6.27
C SER A 50 -16.68 -8.34 -7.37
N GLN A 51 -17.34 -7.19 -7.53
CA GLN A 51 -18.36 -6.98 -8.56
C GLN A 51 -17.74 -6.83 -9.95
N HIS A 52 -16.63 -6.08 -10.05
CA HIS A 52 -15.98 -5.82 -11.34
C HIS A 52 -15.15 -7.00 -11.86
N TRP A 53 -14.48 -7.73 -10.97
CA TRP A 53 -13.51 -8.78 -11.32
C TRP A 53 -13.99 -10.19 -10.97
N GLY A 54 -15.14 -10.32 -10.30
CA GLY A 54 -15.72 -11.60 -9.92
C GLY A 54 -16.01 -12.49 -11.13
N GLY A 55 -15.78 -13.80 -10.95
CA GLY A 55 -15.99 -14.80 -12.01
C GLY A 55 -14.85 -14.92 -13.02
N GLN A 56 -13.86 -14.04 -12.98
CA GLN A 56 -12.68 -14.09 -13.85
C GLN A 56 -11.53 -14.88 -13.19
N SER A 57 -10.67 -15.49 -14.00
CA SER A 57 -9.40 -16.07 -13.55
C SER A 57 -8.28 -15.16 -14.04
N VAL A 58 -7.65 -14.43 -13.11
CA VAL A 58 -6.63 -13.43 -13.40
C VAL A 58 -5.31 -13.85 -12.77
N TYR A 59 -4.22 -13.72 -13.52
CA TYR A 59 -2.86 -13.93 -13.00
C TYR A 59 -2.32 -12.62 -12.45
N ILE A 60 -1.93 -12.61 -11.17
CA ILE A 60 -1.30 -11.45 -10.51
C ILE A 60 0.22 -11.61 -10.61
N ILE A 61 0.88 -10.72 -11.35
CA ILE A 61 2.34 -10.67 -11.42
C ILE A 61 2.93 -10.19 -10.09
N LYS A 62 4.13 -10.65 -9.76
CA LYS A 62 4.93 -10.04 -8.71
C LYS A 62 5.56 -8.78 -9.29
N ASP A 63 5.31 -7.65 -8.65
CA ASP A 63 6.05 -6.43 -8.95
C ASP A 63 7.29 -6.39 -8.05
N ASP A 64 8.45 -6.14 -8.66
CA ASP A 64 9.73 -6.05 -7.96
C ASP A 64 10.13 -4.60 -7.66
N ALA A 65 9.41 -3.63 -8.23
CA ALA A 65 9.67 -2.21 -8.02
C ALA A 65 8.62 -1.57 -7.11
N PHE A 66 9.06 -0.89 -6.05
CA PHE A 66 8.23 0.16 -5.46
C PHE A 66 8.13 1.30 -6.49
N HIS A 67 6.94 1.83 -6.70
CA HIS A 67 6.71 3.00 -7.56
C HIS A 67 6.37 4.18 -6.67
N ALA A 68 7.34 5.08 -6.49
CA ALA A 68 7.13 6.29 -5.69
C ALA A 68 6.21 7.24 -6.46
N GLU A 69 5.15 7.69 -5.80
CA GLU A 69 4.29 8.74 -6.34
C GLU A 69 4.96 10.11 -6.22
N GLU A 70 4.48 11.09 -7.00
CA GLU A 70 5.02 12.45 -7.02
C GLU A 70 5.08 13.08 -5.63
N ARG A 71 4.08 12.82 -4.79
CA ARG A 71 4.06 13.27 -3.39
C ARG A 71 5.21 12.68 -2.58
N ASP A 72 5.47 11.38 -2.69
CA ASP A 72 6.51 10.70 -1.93
C ASP A 72 7.90 11.20 -2.35
N ILE A 73 8.09 11.46 -3.65
CA ILE A 73 9.31 12.09 -4.19
C ILE A 73 9.49 13.49 -3.60
N GLN A 74 8.42 14.29 -3.55
CA GLN A 74 8.50 15.64 -3.01
C GLN A 74 8.81 15.65 -1.51
N ILE A 75 8.16 14.78 -0.73
CA ILE A 75 8.44 14.58 0.70
C ILE A 75 9.92 14.25 0.89
N TYR A 76 10.47 13.34 0.09
CA TYR A 76 11.87 12.94 0.19
C TYR A 76 12.84 14.06 -0.18
N LYS A 77 12.54 14.87 -1.21
CA LYS A 77 13.34 16.04 -1.58
C LYS A 77 13.38 17.12 -0.50
N GLU A 78 12.29 17.30 0.23
CA GLU A 78 12.17 18.28 1.31
C GLU A 78 12.69 17.76 2.65
N PHE A 79 13.03 16.47 2.74
CA PHE A 79 13.53 15.86 3.95
C PHE A 79 14.97 16.30 4.25
N ASN A 80 15.20 16.80 5.47
CA ASN A 80 16.50 17.33 5.90
C ASN A 80 17.18 16.46 6.99
N GLY A 81 16.68 15.25 7.23
CA GLY A 81 17.18 14.33 8.25
C GLY A 81 16.37 14.33 9.55
N HIS A 82 15.73 15.44 9.91
CA HIS A 82 15.10 15.61 11.23
C HIS A 82 13.69 16.23 11.20
N ASN A 83 13.21 16.71 10.05
CA ASN A 83 11.94 17.42 9.90
C ASN A 83 10.68 16.53 9.71
N HIS A 84 10.65 15.33 10.29
CA HIS A 84 9.51 14.39 10.12
C HIS A 84 8.17 15.00 10.55
N THR A 85 8.13 15.64 11.72
CA THR A 85 6.91 16.28 12.25
C THR A 85 6.46 17.50 11.43
N GLU A 86 7.38 18.21 10.76
CA GLU A 86 7.03 19.33 9.89
C GLU A 86 6.39 18.81 8.59
N LEU A 87 7.01 17.80 7.99
CA LEU A 87 6.49 17.15 6.79
C LEU A 87 5.15 16.46 7.06
N SER A 88 4.97 15.82 8.22
CA SER A 88 3.72 15.17 8.58
C SER A 88 2.55 16.15 8.56
N LYS A 89 2.73 17.32 9.18
CA LYS A 89 1.75 18.42 9.18
C LYS A 89 1.53 19.01 7.78
N LYS A 90 2.61 19.23 7.02
CA LYS A 90 2.53 19.80 5.66
C LYS A 90 1.73 18.91 4.71
N TYR A 91 1.95 17.61 4.76
CA TYR A 91 1.36 16.64 3.83
C TYR A 91 0.11 15.94 4.35
N LYS A 92 -0.34 16.24 5.56
CA LYS A 92 -1.52 15.61 6.20
C LYS A 92 -1.37 14.09 6.32
N LEU A 93 -0.21 13.68 6.82
CA LEU A 93 0.18 12.29 6.99
C LEU A 93 0.58 12.06 8.45
N THR A 94 0.43 10.83 8.92
CA THR A 94 1.00 10.45 10.20
C THR A 94 2.53 10.51 10.16
N GLU A 95 3.17 10.87 11.26
CA GLU A 95 4.63 10.97 11.33
C GLU A 95 5.30 9.63 11.01
N ILE A 96 4.75 8.52 11.51
CA ILE A 96 5.19 7.15 11.20
C ILE A 96 5.18 6.89 9.69
N TYR A 97 4.21 7.44 8.96
CA TYR A 97 4.15 7.25 7.51
C TYR A 97 5.23 8.06 6.78
N ILE A 98 5.56 9.26 7.25
CA ILE A 98 6.71 10.02 6.74
C ILE A 98 8.01 9.19 6.90
N TYR A 99 8.25 8.60 8.08
CA TYR A 99 9.41 7.69 8.27
C TYR A 99 9.42 6.54 7.25
N ARG A 100 8.26 5.94 6.97
CA ARG A 100 8.13 4.85 5.99
C ARG A 100 8.43 5.31 4.56
N ILE A 101 7.96 6.50 4.18
CA ILE A 101 8.26 7.09 2.86
C ILE A 101 9.76 7.30 2.72
N VAL A 102 10.38 8.00 3.68
CA VAL A 102 11.83 8.29 3.66
C VAL A 102 12.65 7.01 3.56
N LYS A 103 12.30 5.97 4.35
CA LYS A 103 12.97 4.67 4.31
C LYS A 103 12.88 4.00 2.93
N ARG A 104 11.68 3.95 2.34
CA ARG A 104 11.45 3.34 1.02
C ARG A 104 12.22 4.07 -0.09
N MET A 105 12.22 5.40 -0.04
CA MET A 105 12.95 6.23 -1.00
C MET A 105 14.47 6.03 -0.89
N HIS A 106 15.01 5.93 0.33
CA HIS A 106 16.42 5.57 0.53
C HIS A 106 16.75 4.17 -0.02
N GLU A 107 15.88 3.18 0.20
CA GLU A 107 16.06 1.83 -0.35
C GLU A 107 16.11 1.85 -1.89
N GLN A 108 15.20 2.59 -2.53
CA GLN A 108 15.19 2.75 -3.99
C GLN A 108 16.45 3.45 -4.52
N GLU A 109 16.85 4.58 -3.92
CA GLU A 109 18.05 5.31 -4.36
C GLU A 109 19.32 4.46 -4.19
N ARG A 110 19.42 3.68 -3.11
CA ARG A 110 20.52 2.72 -2.94
C ARG A 110 20.54 1.66 -4.04
N ASN A 111 19.40 1.03 -4.33
CA ASN A 111 19.31 0.01 -5.37
C ASN A 111 19.63 0.57 -6.76
N ARG A 112 19.31 1.84 -7.02
CA ARG A 112 19.65 2.54 -8.26
C ARG A 112 21.14 2.83 -8.38
N LEU A 113 21.78 3.31 -7.30
CA LEU A 113 23.19 3.71 -7.29
C LEU A 113 24.15 2.52 -7.16
N GLN A 114 23.70 1.43 -6.52
CA GLN A 114 24.48 0.21 -6.34
C GLN A 114 23.59 -0.99 -6.71
N PRO A 115 23.52 -1.34 -8.01
CA PRO A 115 22.99 -2.63 -8.42
C PRO A 115 23.74 -3.74 -7.65
N SER A 116 23.00 -4.77 -7.24
CA SER A 116 23.56 -5.84 -6.43
C SER A 116 24.82 -6.42 -7.08
N LEU A 117 25.89 -6.53 -6.28
CA LEU A 117 27.17 -7.09 -6.74
C LEU A 117 27.08 -8.62 -6.95
N PHE A 118 25.99 -9.24 -6.50
CA PHE A 118 25.73 -10.67 -6.53
C PHE A 118 24.36 -10.95 -7.15
N ASP A 119 24.17 -10.53 -8.39
CA ASP A 119 23.05 -10.98 -9.20
C ASP A 119 23.51 -12.18 -10.05
N ALA A 120 23.11 -13.39 -9.64
CA ALA A 120 23.19 -14.65 -10.37
C ALA A 120 21.88 -15.43 -10.24
#